data_AF-A0A661ZBD7-F1
#
_entry.id   AF-A0A661ZBD7-F1
#
_cell.length_a   1.000
_cell.length_b   1.000
_cell.length_c   1.000
_cell.angle_alpha   90.00
_cell.angle_beta   90.00
_cell.angle_gamma   90.00
#
_symmetry.space_group_name_H-M   'P 1'
#
loop_
_entity.id
_entity.type
_entity.pdbx_description
1 polymer ?
#
loop_
_entity_poly.entity_id
_entity_poly.type
_entity_poly.pdbx_seq_one_letter_code
_entity_poly.pdbx_strand_id
1 'polypeptide(L)'
;MHITTVDWLIIAVYFLISISIGLFMSKRAGKGMNDFFLSGRKLPWYIAGTSMVATTFAADTPLAVTELVAEHGIAGNWLWWNMLLGGMLTVFFFAKLWRRAGIITDAEFVSIRYSGGAARFLRGFRAVYIGIFMNTIVIAWVNLAMVKILTVMFPDLMIFGHSSFNFLGI
;
A
#
# COMPACT_ATOMS: atom_id res chain seq x y z
N MET A 1 15.16 24.51 3.65
CA MET A 1 13.87 24.91 4.27
C MET A 1 14.07 24.94 5.77
N HIS A 2 13.55 25.94 6.49
CA HIS A 2 13.57 25.93 7.95
C HIS A 2 12.27 25.29 8.46
N ILE A 3 12.38 24.13 9.10
CA ILE A 3 11.25 23.46 9.74
C ILE A 3 10.96 24.17 11.06
N THR A 4 9.73 24.62 11.22
CA THR A 4 9.29 25.40 12.38
C THR A 4 8.85 24.46 13.50
N THR A 5 8.75 24.99 14.72
CA THR A 5 8.19 24.25 15.87
C THR A 5 6.75 23.77 15.61
N VAL A 6 5.99 24.51 14.80
CA VAL A 6 4.61 24.15 14.42
C VAL A 6 4.60 22.87 13.58
N ASP A 7 5.54 22.72 12.65
CA ASP A 7 5.64 21.53 11.80
C ASP A 7 5.91 20.27 12.64
N TRP A 8 6.83 20.37 13.60
CA TRP A 8 7.13 19.28 14.55
C TRP A 8 5.92 18.91 15.41
N LEU A 9 5.15 19.90 15.85
CA LEU A 9 3.92 19.66 16.62
C LEU A 9 2.90 18.90 15.78
N ILE A 10 2.70 19.27 14.51
CA ILE A 10 1.78 18.58 13.59
C ILE A 10 2.20 17.12 13.40
N ILE A 11 3.49 16.86 13.18
CA ILE A 11 4.05 15.50 13.05
C ILE A 11 3.79 14.69 14.33
N ALA A 12 4.08 15.26 15.50
CA ALA A 12 3.87 14.59 16.78
C ALA A 12 2.40 14.23 17.03
N VAL A 13 1.49 15.17 16.75
CA VAL A 13 0.04 14.96 16.87
C VAL A 13 -0.45 13.87 15.90
N TYR A 14 0.04 13.87 14.66
CA TYR A 14 -0.29 12.83 13.68
C TYR A 14 0.07 11.42 14.17
N PHE A 15 1.28 11.23 14.70
CA PHE A 15 1.70 9.93 15.24
C PHE A 15 0.90 9.55 16.49
N LEU A 16 0.63 10.51 17.38
CA LEU A 16 -0.15 10.28 18.59
C LEU A 16 -1.58 9.82 18.25
N ILE A 17 -2.24 10.47 17.29
CA ILE A 17 -3.57 10.06 16.82
C ILE A 17 -3.51 8.67 16.18
N SER A 18 -2.55 8.42 15.29
CA SER A 18 -2.40 7.14 14.58
C SER A 18 -2.20 5.96 15.54
N ILE A 19 -1.29 6.12 16.51
CA ILE A 19 -1.03 5.10 17.53
C ILE A 19 -2.25 4.91 18.43
N SER A 20 -2.91 6.00 18.84
CA SER A 20 -4.12 5.94 19.67
C SER A 20 -5.24 5.15 19.00
N ILE A 21 -5.48 5.37 17.71
CA ILE A 21 -6.46 4.60 16.92
C ILE A 21 -6.06 3.13 16.86
N GLY A 22 -4.79 2.83 16.59
CA GLY A 22 -4.28 1.46 16.54
C GLY A 22 -4.48 0.72 17.88
N LEU A 23 -4.13 1.36 18.99
CA LEU A 23 -4.32 0.82 20.34
C LEU A 23 -5.81 0.63 20.67
N PHE A 24 -6.66 1.58 20.31
CA PHE A 24 -8.11 1.48 20.50
C PHE A 24 -8.70 0.29 19.73
N MET A 25 -8.28 0.10 18.47
CA MET A 25 -8.77 -0.99 17.62
C MET A 25 -8.15 -2.37 17.94
N SER A 26 -7.01 -2.41 18.62
CA SER A 26 -6.29 -3.66 18.96
C SER A 26 -7.17 -4.69 19.68
N LYS A 27 -8.00 -4.26 20.64
CA LYS A 27 -8.92 -5.13 21.38
C LYS A 27 -9.97 -5.79 20.49
N ARG A 28 -10.40 -5.11 19.42
CA ARG A 28 -11.35 -5.66 18.44
C ARG A 28 -10.64 -6.62 17.48
N ALA A 29 -9.45 -6.25 17.01
CA ALA A 29 -8.66 -7.07 16.11
C ALA A 29 -8.22 -8.40 16.76
N GLY A 30 -7.99 -8.42 18.08
CA GLY A 30 -7.60 -9.61 18.83
C GLY A 30 -8.71 -10.67 19.04
N LYS A 31 -9.95 -10.42 18.62
CA LYS A 31 -11.07 -11.36 18.82
C LYS A 31 -11.01 -12.61 17.92
N GLY A 32 -10.20 -12.57 16.86
CA GLY A 32 -9.95 -13.72 15.99
C GLY A 32 -9.50 -13.31 14.58
N MET A 33 -9.11 -14.31 13.78
CA MET A 33 -8.55 -14.09 12.44
C MET A 33 -9.52 -13.35 11.50
N ASN A 34 -10.83 -13.62 11.59
CA ASN A 34 -11.85 -12.92 10.80
C ASN A 34 -12.02 -11.45 11.21
N ASP A 35 -11.88 -11.12 12.49
CA ASP A 35 -11.93 -9.73 12.95
C ASP A 35 -10.65 -8.97 12.60
N PHE A 36 -9.50 -9.64 12.67
CA PHE A 36 -8.21 -9.07 12.31
C PHE A 36 -8.11 -8.72 10.81
N PHE A 37 -8.43 -9.67 9.92
CA PHE A 37 -8.27 -9.47 8.47
C PHE A 37 -9.49 -8.88 7.76
N LEU A 38 -10.70 -9.19 8.23
CA LEU A 38 -11.95 -8.83 7.54
C LEU A 38 -12.81 -7.84 8.32
N SER A 39 -12.43 -7.46 9.54
CA SER A 39 -13.24 -6.64 10.45
C SER A 39 -14.67 -7.19 10.64
N GLY A 40 -14.77 -8.53 10.67
CA GLY A 40 -16.05 -9.24 10.76
C GLY A 40 -16.97 -9.04 9.54
N ARG A 41 -16.43 -8.57 8.40
CA ARG A 41 -17.16 -8.23 7.15
C ARG A 41 -18.26 -7.19 7.35
N LYS A 42 -18.14 -6.34 8.38
CA LYS A 42 -19.13 -5.33 8.78
C LYS A 42 -18.70 -3.88 8.49
N LEU A 43 -17.61 -3.68 7.73
CA LEU A 43 -17.18 -2.35 7.36
C LEU A 43 -18.18 -1.72 6.38
N PRO A 44 -18.64 -0.48 6.64
CA PRO A 44 -19.44 0.24 5.67
C PRO A 44 -18.59 0.55 4.43
N TRP A 45 -19.26 0.65 3.28
CA TRP A 45 -18.59 0.74 1.98
C TRP A 45 -17.65 1.94 1.87
N TYR A 46 -17.96 3.06 2.51
CA TYR A 46 -17.14 4.28 2.45
C TYR A 46 -15.82 4.10 3.21
N ILE A 47 -15.81 3.41 4.37
CA ILE A 47 -14.57 3.10 5.09
C ILE A 47 -13.72 2.13 4.28
N ALA A 48 -14.33 1.06 3.75
CA ALA A 48 -13.63 0.09 2.92
C ALA A 48 -13.07 0.74 1.63
N GLY A 49 -13.86 1.60 0.98
CA GLY A 49 -13.47 2.35 -0.22
C GLY A 49 -12.32 3.30 0.04
N THR A 50 -12.43 4.16 1.05
CA THR A 50 -11.37 5.09 1.43
C THR A 50 -10.09 4.36 1.83
N SER A 51 -10.20 3.23 2.54
CA SER A 51 -9.04 2.40 2.87
C SER A 51 -8.34 1.88 1.61
N MET A 52 -9.09 1.40 0.61
CA MET A 52 -8.49 0.93 -0.65
C MET A 52 -7.73 2.04 -1.37
N VAL A 53 -8.28 3.26 -1.42
CA VAL A 53 -7.59 4.42 -2.00
C VAL A 53 -6.35 4.75 -1.17
N ALA A 54 -6.47 4.84 0.15
CA ALA A 54 -5.33 5.13 1.02
C ALA A 54 -4.20 4.10 0.87
N THR A 55 -4.52 2.81 0.70
CA THR A 55 -3.52 1.75 0.47
C THR A 55 -2.73 1.94 -0.83
N THR A 56 -3.33 2.54 -1.86
CA THR A 56 -2.64 2.81 -3.14
C THR A 56 -1.79 4.08 -3.11
N PHE A 57 -1.95 4.95 -2.12
CA PHE A 57 -1.18 6.18 -1.98
C PHE A 57 0.01 5.97 -1.06
N ALA A 58 1.18 5.71 -1.66
CA ALA A 58 2.47 5.70 -0.97
C ALA A 58 3.30 6.95 -1.32
N ALA A 59 4.45 7.12 -0.67
CA ALA A 59 5.32 8.30 -0.82
C ALA A 59 5.82 8.53 -2.26
N ASP A 60 5.91 7.47 -3.05
CA ASP A 60 6.32 7.48 -4.46
C ASP A 60 5.21 7.96 -5.41
N THR A 61 3.94 7.76 -5.05
CA THR A 61 2.82 7.98 -5.97
C THR A 61 2.66 9.45 -6.36
N PRO A 62 2.69 10.44 -5.42
CA PRO A 62 2.63 11.85 -5.79
C PRO A 62 3.83 12.27 -6.66
N LEU A 63 5.03 11.75 -6.37
CA LEU A 63 6.23 12.06 -7.15
C LEU A 63 6.05 11.62 -8.62
N ALA A 64 5.63 10.38 -8.83
CA ALA A 64 5.39 9.84 -10.17
C ALA A 64 4.28 10.61 -10.92
N VAL A 65 3.19 10.97 -10.24
CA VAL A 65 2.11 11.76 -10.86
C VAL A 65 2.59 13.16 -11.21
N THR A 66 3.34 13.82 -10.34
CA THR A 66 3.89 15.16 -10.63
C THR A 66 4.89 15.13 -11.77
N GLU A 67 5.72 14.10 -11.87
CA GLU A 67 6.67 13.89 -12.96
C GLU A 67 5.95 13.69 -14.30
N LEU A 68 4.96 12.78 -14.34
CA LEU A 68 4.14 12.56 -15.53
C LEU A 68 3.45 13.84 -16.02
N VAL A 69 2.90 14.64 -15.09
CA VAL A 69 2.22 15.89 -15.44
C VAL A 69 3.21 16.97 -15.86
N ALA A 70 4.40 17.03 -15.24
CA ALA A 70 5.44 18.00 -15.61
C ALA A 70 5.97 17.74 -17.03
N GLU A 71 6.15 16.48 -17.42
CA GLU A 71 6.70 16.11 -18.73
C GLU A 71 5.64 16.07 -19.85
N HIS A 72 4.46 15.53 -19.56
CA HIS A 72 3.45 15.20 -20.57
C HIS A 72 2.15 16.02 -20.43
N GLY A 73 2.13 16.98 -19.49
CA GLY A 73 0.92 17.72 -19.13
C GLY A 73 -0.13 16.82 -18.46
N ILE A 74 -1.33 17.37 -18.25
CA ILE A 74 -2.44 16.65 -17.59
C ILE A 74 -2.81 15.36 -18.34
N ALA A 75 -2.59 15.32 -19.66
CA ALA A 75 -2.84 14.15 -20.50
C ALA A 75 -2.02 12.92 -20.08
N GLY A 76 -0.84 13.10 -19.48
CA GLY A 76 0.00 12.01 -18.96
C GLY A 76 -0.71 11.15 -17.91
N ASN A 77 -1.71 11.69 -17.20
CA ASN A 77 -2.51 10.93 -16.23
C ASN A 77 -3.30 9.79 -16.86
N TRP A 78 -3.51 9.80 -18.19
CA TRP A 78 -4.21 8.71 -18.85
C TRP A 78 -3.54 7.35 -18.64
N LEU A 79 -2.22 7.31 -18.44
CA LEU A 79 -1.44 6.10 -18.16
C LEU A 79 -1.93 5.32 -16.94
N TRP A 80 -2.54 6.00 -15.96
CA TRP A 80 -3.08 5.35 -14.76
C TRP A 80 -4.60 5.49 -14.66
N TRP A 81 -5.19 6.56 -15.19
CA TRP A 81 -6.65 6.71 -15.23
C TRP A 81 -7.34 5.61 -16.03
N ASN A 82 -6.69 5.06 -17.07
CA ASN A 82 -7.28 3.93 -17.81
C ASN A 82 -7.50 2.70 -16.89
N MET A 83 -6.71 2.54 -15.82
CA MET A 83 -6.87 1.44 -14.86
C MET A 83 -8.17 1.54 -14.07
N LEU A 84 -8.78 2.73 -13.97
CA LEU A 84 -10.09 2.91 -13.32
C LEU A 84 -11.17 2.06 -13.99
N LEU A 85 -11.17 1.99 -15.31
CA LEU A 85 -12.12 1.15 -16.06
C LEU A 85 -11.90 -0.33 -15.74
N GLY A 86 -10.63 -0.78 -15.73
CA GLY A 86 -10.29 -2.16 -15.38
C GLY A 86 -10.70 -2.52 -13.94
N GLY A 87 -10.44 -1.61 -12.99
CA GLY A 87 -10.85 -1.76 -11.60
C GLY A 87 -12.37 -1.80 -11.43
N MET A 88 -13.09 -0.90 -12.09
CA MET A 88 -14.55 -0.84 -12.07
C MET A 88 -15.17 -2.12 -12.61
N LEU A 89 -14.71 -2.62 -13.76
CA LEU A 89 -15.19 -3.87 -14.35
C LEU A 89 -14.88 -5.05 -13.44
N THR A 90 -13.68 -5.09 -12.84
CA THR A 90 -13.31 -6.14 -11.89
C THR A 90 -14.24 -6.17 -10.68
N VAL A 91 -14.54 -5.01 -10.09
CA VAL A 91 -15.48 -4.91 -8.97
C VAL A 91 -16.88 -5.32 -9.40
N PHE A 92 -17.36 -4.83 -10.55
CA PHE A 92 -18.70 -5.11 -11.05
C PHE A 92 -18.94 -6.61 -11.27
N PHE A 93 -18.02 -7.30 -11.95
CA PHE A 93 -18.18 -8.72 -12.29
C PHE A 93 -17.78 -9.65 -11.15
N PHE A 94 -16.70 -9.35 -10.42
CA PHE A 94 -16.07 -10.32 -9.51
C PHE A 94 -16.32 -10.05 -8.03
N ALA A 95 -16.74 -8.85 -7.59
CA ALA A 95 -16.91 -8.59 -6.15
C ALA A 95 -17.92 -9.54 -5.48
N LYS A 96 -19.01 -9.89 -6.18
CA LYS A 96 -20.00 -10.86 -5.68
C LYS A 96 -19.40 -12.27 -5.58
N LEU A 97 -18.62 -12.69 -6.58
CA LEU A 97 -17.94 -13.99 -6.58
C LEU A 97 -16.91 -14.07 -5.45
N TRP A 98 -16.12 -13.01 -5.28
CA TRP A 98 -15.12 -12.90 -4.22
C TRP A 98 -15.76 -12.93 -2.82
N ARG A 99 -16.88 -12.22 -2.64
CA ARG A 99 -17.64 -12.26 -1.37
C ARG A 99 -18.12 -13.69 -1.06
N ARG A 100 -18.64 -14.40 -2.07
CA ARG A 100 -19.14 -15.78 -1.95
C ARG A 100 -18.04 -16.81 -1.70
N ALA A 101 -16.83 -16.58 -2.20
CA ALA A 101 -15.70 -17.49 -2.02
C ALA A 101 -15.30 -17.66 -0.55
N GLY A 102 -15.61 -16.71 0.33
CA GLY A 102 -15.35 -16.85 1.76
C GLY A 102 -13.87 -16.80 2.17
N ILE A 103 -12.96 -16.70 1.19
CA ILE A 103 -11.50 -16.72 1.38
C ILE A 103 -11.00 -15.50 2.15
N ILE A 104 -9.89 -15.70 2.87
CA ILE A 104 -9.18 -14.64 3.62
C ILE A 104 -7.99 -14.14 2.80
N THR A 105 -7.31 -15.02 2.07
CA THR A 105 -6.16 -14.69 1.22
C THR A 105 -6.46 -14.94 -0.24
N ASP A 106 -5.84 -14.17 -1.13
CA ASP A 106 -5.91 -14.38 -2.58
C ASP A 106 -5.31 -15.74 -3.00
N ALA A 107 -4.27 -16.21 -2.31
CA ALA A 107 -3.64 -17.50 -2.56
C ALA A 107 -4.59 -18.68 -2.27
N GLU A 108 -5.51 -18.54 -1.32
CA GLU A 108 -6.54 -19.54 -1.01
C GLU A 108 -7.55 -19.72 -2.17
N PHE A 109 -7.69 -18.72 -3.04
CA PHE A 109 -8.50 -18.85 -4.25
C PHE A 109 -8.05 -20.03 -5.13
N VAL A 110 -6.75 -20.31 -5.16
CA VAL A 110 -6.19 -21.42 -5.96
C VAL A 110 -6.75 -22.76 -5.49
N SER A 111 -6.94 -22.95 -4.17
CA SER A 111 -7.47 -24.21 -3.63
C SER A 111 -8.95 -24.43 -3.87
N ILE A 112 -9.74 -23.38 -4.08
CA ILE A 112 -11.15 -23.53 -4.44
C ILE A 112 -11.37 -23.62 -5.95
N ARG A 113 -10.44 -23.07 -6.75
CA ARG A 113 -10.56 -23.03 -8.21
C ARG A 113 -9.92 -24.23 -8.89
N TYR A 114 -8.84 -24.78 -8.33
CA TYR A 114 -8.04 -25.85 -8.91
C TYR A 114 -7.80 -26.96 -7.90
N SER A 115 -7.47 -28.17 -8.38
CA SER A 115 -7.21 -29.35 -7.55
C SER A 115 -5.90 -30.06 -7.92
N GLY A 116 -5.43 -30.94 -7.04
CA GLY A 116 -4.26 -31.78 -7.27
C GLY A 116 -2.90 -31.12 -6.97
N GLY A 117 -1.83 -31.79 -7.40
CA GLY A 117 -0.45 -31.36 -7.14
C GLY A 117 -0.09 -30.03 -7.79
N ALA A 118 -0.58 -29.78 -9.01
CA ALA A 118 -0.37 -28.52 -9.72
C ALA A 118 -0.97 -27.32 -8.99
N ALA A 119 -2.16 -27.46 -8.39
CA ALA A 119 -2.79 -26.40 -7.60
C ALA A 119 -1.98 -26.06 -6.33
N ARG A 120 -1.43 -27.07 -5.65
CA ARG A 120 -0.55 -26.86 -4.48
C ARG A 120 0.73 -26.14 -4.86
N PHE A 121 1.35 -26.54 -5.97
CA PHE A 121 2.53 -25.86 -6.50
C PHE A 121 2.22 -24.41 -6.86
N LEU A 122 1.16 -24.15 -7.62
CA LEU A 122 0.75 -22.79 -8.00
C LEU A 122 0.50 -21.89 -6.78
N ARG A 123 -0.17 -22.42 -5.75
CA ARG A 123 -0.40 -21.69 -4.50
C ARG A 123 0.90 -21.36 -3.79
N GLY A 124 1.80 -22.34 -3.65
CA GLY A 124 3.11 -22.14 -3.02
C GLY A 124 3.97 -21.14 -3.79
N PHE A 125 4.03 -21.28 -5.11
CA PHE A 125 4.75 -20.36 -6.00
C PHE A 125 4.22 -18.93 -5.87
N ARG A 126 2.90 -18.73 -5.94
CA ARG A 126 2.28 -17.40 -5.75
C ARG A 126 2.61 -16.79 -4.38
N ALA A 127 2.56 -17.59 -3.32
CA ALA A 127 2.88 -17.12 -1.97
C ALA A 127 4.33 -16.62 -1.86
N VAL A 128 5.29 -17.33 -2.47
CA VAL A 128 6.70 -16.93 -2.48
C VAL A 128 6.92 -15.73 -3.40
N TYR A 129 6.41 -15.80 -4.63
CA TYR A 129 6.63 -14.75 -5.64
C TYR A 129 6.00 -13.41 -5.22
N ILE A 130 4.73 -13.41 -4.81
CA ILE A 130 4.04 -12.18 -4.42
C ILE A 130 4.45 -11.77 -3.00
N GLY A 131 4.42 -12.72 -2.06
CA GLY A 131 4.59 -12.43 -0.64
C GLY A 131 6.02 -12.06 -0.25
N ILE A 132 7.02 -12.61 -0.94
CA ILE A 132 8.44 -12.35 -0.63
C ILE A 132 9.04 -11.47 -1.72
N PHE A 133 9.12 -11.95 -2.97
CA PHE A 133 9.91 -11.29 -4.01
C PHE A 133 9.33 -9.93 -4.40
N MET A 134 8.07 -9.90 -4.85
CA MET A 134 7.41 -8.65 -5.26
C MET A 134 7.27 -7.68 -4.08
N ASN A 135 6.88 -8.17 -2.91
CA ASN A 135 6.75 -7.33 -1.71
C ASN A 135 8.09 -6.66 -1.34
N THR A 136 9.20 -7.39 -1.40
CA THR A 136 10.54 -6.84 -1.12
C THR A 136 10.90 -5.73 -2.11
N ILE A 137 10.64 -5.93 -3.40
CA ILE A 137 10.89 -4.93 -4.44
C ILE A 137 10.05 -3.67 -4.20
N VAL A 138 8.75 -3.83 -3.90
CA VAL A 138 7.85 -2.70 -3.63
C VAL A 138 8.30 -1.93 -2.39
N ILE A 139 8.65 -2.62 -1.30
CA ILE A 139 9.18 -1.99 -0.09
C ILE A 139 10.46 -1.21 -0.38
N ALA A 140 11.38 -1.78 -1.16
CA ALA A 140 12.62 -1.12 -1.54
C ALA A 140 12.35 0.15 -2.38
N TRP A 141 11.45 0.07 -3.34
CA TRP A 141 11.04 1.19 -4.18
C TRP A 141 10.41 2.34 -3.37
N VAL A 142 9.44 2.02 -2.51
CA VAL A 142 8.75 3.02 -1.68
C VAL A 142 9.73 3.67 -0.69
N ASN A 143 10.64 2.89 -0.10
CA ASN A 143 11.69 3.43 0.76
C ASN A 143 12.65 4.34 -0.01
N LEU A 144 13.00 4.02 -1.25
CA LEU A 144 13.83 4.90 -2.08
C LEU A 144 13.16 6.26 -2.33
N ALA A 145 11.86 6.26 -2.63
CA ALA A 145 11.09 7.50 -2.76
C ALA A 145 11.07 8.29 -1.44
N MET A 146 10.88 7.61 -0.30
CA MET A 146 10.95 8.24 1.01
C MET A 146 12.32 8.86 1.30
N VAL A 147 13.42 8.19 0.96
CA VAL A 147 14.77 8.74 1.09
C VAL A 147 14.93 10.01 0.27
N LYS A 148 14.47 10.02 -0.99
CA LYS A 148 14.51 11.23 -1.85
C LYS A 148 13.76 12.41 -1.21
N ILE A 149 12.60 12.16 -0.62
CA ILE A 149 11.82 13.18 0.09
C ILE A 149 12.60 13.69 1.31
N LEU A 150 13.12 12.77 2.14
CA LEU A 150 13.87 13.12 3.34
C LEU A 150 15.14 13.92 3.04
N THR A 151 15.88 13.58 1.98
CA THR A 151 17.09 14.34 1.60
C THR A 151 16.78 15.77 1.17
N VAL A 152 15.60 16.01 0.59
CA VAL A 152 15.16 17.36 0.20
C VAL A 152 14.58 18.12 1.40
N MET A 153 13.81 17.46 2.26
CA MET A 153 13.17 18.08 3.41
C MET A 153 14.13 18.37 4.57
N PHE A 154 15.09 17.46 4.80
CA PHE A 154 16.05 17.52 5.89
C PHE A 154 17.49 17.34 5.35
N PRO A 155 18.05 18.35 4.64
CA PRO A 155 19.36 18.23 4.00
C PRO A 155 20.52 17.98 4.98
N ASP A 156 20.38 18.41 6.23
CA ASP A 156 21.38 18.21 7.28
C ASP A 156 21.17 16.91 8.09
N LEU A 157 20.11 16.14 7.79
CA LEU A 157 19.81 14.89 8.49
C LEU A 157 20.72 13.77 7.95
N MET A 158 21.72 13.38 8.74
CA MET A 158 22.56 12.23 8.44
C MET A 158 21.75 10.93 8.59
N ILE A 159 21.39 10.30 7.47
CA ILE A 159 20.77 8.98 7.47
C ILE A 159 21.92 7.97 7.34
N PHE A 160 22.13 7.14 8.37
CA PHE A 160 23.24 6.17 8.43
C PHE A 160 24.65 6.78 8.23
N GLY A 161 24.87 8.01 8.69
CA GLY A 161 26.18 8.69 8.58
C GLY A 161 26.51 9.27 7.20
N HIS A 162 25.57 9.20 6.24
CA HIS A 162 25.69 9.82 4.93
C HIS A 162 24.68 10.96 4.78
N SER A 163 25.13 12.11 4.28
CA SER A 163 24.26 13.24 3.90
C SER A 163 23.57 13.02 2.54
N SER A 164 24.00 12.03 1.76
CA SER A 164 23.42 11.67 0.46
C SER A 164 23.56 10.18 0.20
N PHE A 165 22.46 9.48 -0.07
CA PHE A 165 22.48 8.09 -0.53
C PHE A 165 22.59 8.08 -2.06
N ASN A 166 23.82 8.02 -2.59
CA ASN A 166 24.07 7.87 -4.02
C ASN A 166 24.19 6.39 -4.38
N PHE A 167 23.06 5.74 -4.71
CA PHE A 167 23.01 4.29 -4.95
C PHE A 167 23.84 3.85 -6.18
N LEU A 168 24.20 4.76 -7.08
CA LEU A 168 24.99 4.47 -8.28
C LEU A 168 26.39 5.10 -8.31
N GLY A 169 26.78 5.90 -7.31
CA GLY A 169 28.08 6.59 -7.35
C GLY A 169 28.27 7.50 -8.57
N ILE A 170 27.17 7.96 -9.18
CA ILE A 170 27.10 8.99 -10.21
C ILE A 170 26.07 10.02 -9.75
#